data_AF-A0A953MP15-F1
#
_entry.id   AF-A0A953MP15-F1
#
_cell.length_a   1.000
_cell.length_b   1.000
_cell.length_c   1.000
_cell.angle_alpha   90.00
_cell.angle_beta   90.00
_cell.angle_gamma   90.00
#
_symmetry.space_group_name_H-M   'P 1'
#
loop_
_entity.id
_entity.type
_entity.pdbx_description
1 polymer ?
#
loop_
_entity_poly.entity_id
_entity_poly.type
_entity_poly.pdbx_seq_one_letter_code
_entity_poly.pdbx_strand_id
1 'polypeptide(L)'
;MNFLSKNNIDTPGLEETVFRVSPWGTFLGFLVFLAGALLGVMFFIFSYQSKVIWEMVLSFLYSAMMFGVCKILFRALRGLCSDKNWLAKISPDGIVLNYRSYLHNDLPPDDPTAMQLLWSDIKEAHIQLELHTTTDTDGEGTIRRWFLALTLAQNSSNIESAKRALEFENKRKPDYTKLADLKHKLFTARKDRAGSSEILSIKNEIALEKKRNPGVRIKGRFSARPVVFTGEDRLRMELTHITPNKKKLRQLLEQRIKVIDDDKKRFDIELPMNEEKFNSLLAVLISRDEIIGAVKLVKKHKGLSTTEAKLFVDKIRETQTSVI
;
A
#
# COMPACT_ATOMS: atom_id res chain seq x y z
N MET A 1 -24.25 5.34 2.77
CA MET A 1 -22.94 4.73 3.08
C MET A 1 -22.94 4.16 4.48
N ASN A 2 -22.53 2.90 4.64
CA ASN A 2 -22.43 2.23 5.94
C ASN A 2 -20.98 1.81 6.20
N PHE A 3 -20.48 2.01 7.42
CA PHE A 3 -19.18 1.47 7.83
C PHE A 3 -19.37 0.08 8.41
N LEU A 4 -18.58 -0.86 7.93
CA LEU A 4 -18.66 -2.25 8.35
C LEU A 4 -17.39 -2.61 9.12
N SER A 5 -17.59 -3.10 10.35
CA SER A 5 -16.55 -3.86 11.07
C SER A 5 -16.42 -5.25 10.46
N LYS A 6 -15.30 -5.91 10.71
CA LYS A 6 -14.99 -7.21 10.12
C LYS A 6 -16.12 -8.23 10.32
N ASN A 7 -16.74 -8.24 11.49
CA ASN A 7 -17.80 -9.20 11.84
C ASN A 7 -19.07 -9.03 10.99
N ASN A 8 -19.31 -7.83 10.43
CA ASN A 8 -20.49 -7.54 9.60
C ASN A 8 -20.23 -7.76 8.09
N ILE A 9 -19.00 -8.04 7.69
CA ILE A 9 -18.61 -8.20 6.28
C ILE A 9 -18.77 -9.65 5.79
N ASP A 10 -18.81 -10.60 6.72
CA ASP A 10 -18.72 -12.04 6.44
C ASP A 10 -20.08 -12.73 6.29
N THR A 11 -21.20 -12.00 6.24
CA THR A 11 -22.50 -12.59 5.85
C THR A 11 -22.50 -12.85 4.35
N PRO A 12 -22.40 -14.11 3.88
CA PRO A 12 -22.32 -14.40 2.47
C PRO A 12 -23.68 -14.19 1.80
N GLY A 13 -23.82 -13.13 1.00
CA GLY A 13 -24.88 -13.05 0.00
C GLY A 13 -24.62 -14.04 -1.14
N LEU A 14 -25.68 -14.63 -1.70
CA LEU A 14 -25.61 -15.66 -2.75
C LEU A 14 -24.97 -15.20 -4.09
N GLU A 15 -24.66 -13.91 -4.27
CA GLU A 15 -24.10 -13.36 -5.52
C GLU A 15 -22.96 -12.34 -5.31
N GLU A 16 -22.09 -12.55 -4.31
CA GLU A 16 -20.96 -11.64 -4.09
C GLU A 16 -19.74 -12.00 -4.95
N THR A 17 -19.31 -11.07 -5.81
CA THR A 17 -18.00 -11.18 -6.46
C THR A 17 -16.94 -10.43 -5.65
N VAL A 18 -15.95 -11.17 -5.16
CA VAL A 18 -14.84 -10.63 -4.36
C VAL A 18 -13.61 -10.39 -5.23
N PHE A 19 -13.09 -9.16 -5.22
CA PHE A 19 -11.85 -8.77 -5.87
C PHE A 19 -10.70 -8.76 -4.87
N ARG A 20 -9.60 -9.44 -5.22
CA ARG A 20 -8.42 -9.67 -4.38
C ARG A 20 -7.15 -9.22 -5.08
N VAL A 21 -6.07 -8.96 -4.34
CA VAL A 21 -4.73 -8.81 -4.96
C VAL A 21 -4.28 -10.19 -5.46
N SER A 22 -3.85 -10.29 -6.70
CA SER A 22 -3.44 -11.53 -7.34
C SER A 22 -2.16 -12.07 -6.70
N PRO A 23 -2.14 -13.34 -6.25
CA PRO A 23 -0.93 -13.97 -5.74
C PRO A 23 0.06 -14.35 -6.86
N TRP A 24 -0.36 -14.28 -8.12
CA TRP A 24 0.35 -14.93 -9.23
C TRP A 24 1.78 -14.44 -9.43
N GLY A 25 2.01 -13.13 -9.36
CA GLY A 25 3.37 -12.58 -9.49
C GLY A 25 4.30 -13.04 -8.37
N THR A 26 3.82 -13.04 -7.12
CA THR A 26 4.57 -13.53 -5.96
C THR A 26 4.79 -15.04 -6.03
N PHE A 27 3.80 -15.79 -6.51
CA PHE A 27 3.89 -17.23 -6.72
C PHE A 27 4.95 -17.59 -7.77
N LEU A 28 4.96 -16.93 -8.93
CA LEU A 28 5.99 -17.12 -9.96
C LEU A 28 7.39 -16.80 -9.42
N GLY A 29 7.53 -15.68 -8.70
CA GLY A 29 8.78 -15.36 -8.02
C GLY A 29 9.22 -16.48 -7.08
N PHE A 30 8.30 -16.99 -6.25
CA PHE A 30 8.58 -18.10 -5.33
C PHE A 30 9.08 -19.34 -6.08
N LEU A 31 8.45 -19.73 -7.19
CA LEU A 31 8.89 -20.89 -7.99
C LEU A 31 10.30 -20.70 -8.57
N VAL A 32 10.62 -19.52 -9.09
CA VAL A 32 11.95 -19.21 -9.65
C VAL A 32 13.03 -19.34 -8.57
N PHE A 33 12.81 -18.74 -7.39
CA PHE A 33 13.77 -18.84 -6.29
C PHE A 33 13.87 -20.26 -5.72
N LEU A 34 12.77 -21.02 -5.70
CA LEU A 34 12.78 -22.41 -5.26
C LEU A 34 13.58 -23.30 -6.23
N ALA A 35 13.38 -23.13 -7.53
CA ALA A 35 14.16 -23.83 -8.55
C ALA A 35 15.66 -23.52 -8.42
N GLY A 36 16.02 -22.24 -8.22
CA GLY A 36 17.41 -21.85 -7.96
C GLY A 36 17.98 -22.50 -6.69
N ALA A 37 17.22 -22.55 -5.59
CA ALA A 37 17.65 -23.23 -4.36
C ALA A 37 17.95 -24.71 -4.59
N LEU A 38 17.07 -25.41 -5.34
CA LEU A 38 17.22 -26.82 -5.69
C LEU A 38 18.42 -27.08 -6.60
N LEU A 39 18.68 -26.20 -7.57
CA LEU A 39 19.88 -26.27 -8.41
C LEU A 39 21.16 -26.13 -7.58
N GLY A 40 21.18 -25.24 -6.60
CA GLY A 40 22.31 -25.12 -5.68
C GLY A 40 22.53 -26.40 -4.85
N VAL A 41 21.46 -27.08 -4.42
CA VAL A 41 21.56 -28.36 -3.69
C VAL A 41 22.10 -29.46 -4.61
N MET A 42 21.64 -29.51 -5.86
CA MET A 42 22.21 -30.43 -6.86
C MET A 42 23.71 -30.18 -7.07
N PHE A 43 24.12 -28.92 -7.21
CA PHE A 43 25.55 -28.58 -7.37
C PHE A 43 26.36 -28.96 -6.13
N PHE A 44 25.80 -28.76 -4.92
CA PHE A 44 26.42 -29.22 -3.67
C PHE A 44 26.68 -30.74 -3.66
N ILE A 45 25.69 -31.53 -4.08
CA ILE A 45 25.81 -33.00 -4.17
C ILE A 45 26.88 -33.39 -5.19
N PHE A 46 26.95 -32.70 -6.33
CA PHE A 46 27.96 -32.96 -7.34
C PHE A 46 29.38 -32.59 -6.88
N SER A 47 29.55 -31.42 -6.26
CA SER A 47 30.84 -30.99 -5.70
C SER A 47 31.30 -31.86 -4.52
N TYR A 48 30.35 -32.45 -3.79
CA TYR A 48 30.67 -33.46 -2.78
C TYR A 48 31.35 -34.69 -3.38
N GLN A 49 30.90 -35.13 -4.57
CA GLN A 49 31.52 -36.26 -5.28
C GLN A 49 32.91 -35.90 -5.84
N SER A 50 33.11 -34.66 -6.30
CA SER A 50 34.41 -34.19 -6.81
C SER A 50 35.44 -33.89 -5.71
N LYS A 51 35.03 -33.87 -4.43
CA LYS A 51 35.85 -33.54 -3.25
C LYS A 51 36.45 -32.13 -3.27
N VAL A 52 35.87 -31.21 -4.05
CA VAL A 52 36.30 -29.80 -4.09
C VAL A 52 35.58 -29.00 -3.00
N ILE A 53 36.24 -28.85 -1.85
CA ILE A 53 35.64 -28.28 -0.63
C ILE A 53 35.06 -26.86 -0.86
N TRP A 54 35.77 -26.00 -1.60
CA TRP A 54 35.32 -24.62 -1.81
C TRP A 54 34.02 -24.52 -2.61
N GLU A 55 33.82 -25.37 -3.60
CA GLU A 55 32.57 -25.41 -4.39
C GLU A 55 31.38 -25.91 -3.55
N MET A 56 31.62 -26.87 -2.66
CA MET A 56 30.61 -27.31 -1.70
C MET A 56 30.20 -26.17 -0.78
N VAL A 57 31.15 -25.43 -0.22
CA VAL A 57 30.84 -24.31 0.67
C VAL A 57 30.03 -23.24 -0.08
N LEU A 58 30.44 -22.89 -1.30
CA LEU A 58 29.77 -21.85 -2.09
C LEU A 58 28.33 -22.25 -2.47
N SER A 59 28.12 -23.50 -2.91
CA SER A 59 26.79 -24.00 -3.26
C SER A 59 25.87 -24.10 -2.05
N PHE A 60 26.39 -24.53 -0.89
CA PHE A 60 25.64 -24.53 0.36
C PHE A 60 25.16 -23.12 0.74
N LEU A 61 26.06 -22.13 0.72
CA LEU A 61 25.73 -20.74 1.04
C LEU A 61 24.70 -20.16 0.06
N TYR A 62 24.88 -20.44 -1.24
CA TYR A 62 23.92 -20.04 -2.27
C TYR A 62 22.53 -20.64 -2.02
N SER A 63 22.43 -21.96 -1.80
CA SER A 63 21.15 -22.61 -1.49
C SER A 63 20.52 -22.08 -0.22
N ALA A 64 21.29 -21.90 0.86
CA ALA A 64 20.79 -21.35 2.12
C ALA A 64 20.21 -19.93 1.94
N MET A 65 20.89 -19.08 1.18
CA MET A 65 20.40 -17.74 0.82
C MET A 65 19.09 -17.82 0.03
N MET A 66 19.04 -18.68 -1.00
CA MET A 66 17.84 -18.85 -1.85
C MET A 66 16.64 -19.39 -1.05
N PHE A 67 16.85 -20.34 -0.13
CA PHE A 67 15.81 -20.80 0.80
C PHE A 67 15.34 -19.69 1.74
N GLY A 68 16.25 -18.82 2.18
CA GLY A 68 15.91 -17.61 2.93
C GLY A 68 14.95 -16.70 2.16
N VAL A 69 15.22 -16.44 0.89
CA VAL A 69 14.33 -15.67 0.00
C VAL A 69 13.00 -16.39 -0.22
N CYS A 70 13.01 -17.71 -0.46
CA CYS A 70 11.80 -18.52 -0.59
C CYS A 70 10.90 -18.41 0.63
N LYS A 71 11.46 -18.44 1.84
CA LYS A 71 10.71 -18.27 3.09
C LYS A 71 10.02 -16.91 3.17
N ILE A 72 10.68 -15.85 2.72
CA ILE A 72 10.10 -14.49 2.67
C ILE A 72 8.94 -14.46 1.66
N LEU A 73 9.15 -14.97 0.45
CA LEU A 73 8.12 -15.03 -0.60
C LEU A 73 6.93 -15.91 -0.21
N PHE A 74 7.18 -17.04 0.44
CA PHE A 74 6.12 -17.93 0.95
C PHE A 74 5.26 -17.23 2.01
N ARG A 75 5.87 -16.44 2.90
CA ARG A 75 5.12 -15.63 3.87
C ARG A 75 4.26 -14.58 3.16
N ALA A 76 4.79 -13.91 2.14
CA ALA A 76 4.01 -12.95 1.35
C ALA A 76 2.86 -13.63 0.61
N LEU A 77 3.11 -14.79 -0.01
CA LEU A 77 2.12 -15.60 -0.70
C LEU A 77 0.99 -16.03 0.24
N ARG A 78 1.32 -16.51 1.45
CA ARG A 78 0.32 -16.86 2.47
C ARG A 78 -0.54 -15.65 2.86
N GLY A 79 0.06 -14.46 2.91
CA GLY A 79 -0.67 -13.21 3.13
C GLY A 79 -1.65 -12.90 1.99
N LEU A 80 -1.22 -13.09 0.74
CA LEU A 80 -2.04 -12.89 -0.45
C LEU A 80 -3.14 -13.95 -0.62
N CYS A 81 -2.91 -15.18 -0.16
CA CYS A 81 -3.94 -16.23 -0.16
C CYS A 81 -4.88 -16.18 1.06
N SER A 82 -4.68 -15.23 1.98
CA SER A 82 -5.56 -15.07 3.14
C SER A 82 -6.92 -14.54 2.73
N ASP A 83 -7.98 -14.95 3.44
CA ASP A 83 -9.33 -14.38 3.28
C ASP A 83 -9.39 -12.87 3.55
N LYS A 84 -8.38 -12.32 4.22
CA LYS A 84 -8.22 -10.88 4.45
C LYS A 84 -7.73 -10.11 3.22
N ASN A 85 -7.20 -10.79 2.20
CA ASN A 85 -6.73 -10.15 0.96
C ASN A 85 -7.89 -9.89 -0.01
N TRP A 86 -8.87 -9.11 0.41
CA TRP A 86 -9.90 -8.60 -0.48
C TRP A 86 -9.86 -7.07 -0.48
N LEU A 87 -10.12 -6.52 -1.65
CA LEU A 87 -10.09 -5.08 -1.94
C LEU A 87 -11.51 -4.56 -2.08
N ALA A 88 -12.31 -5.20 -2.93
CA ALA A 88 -13.68 -4.81 -3.16
C ALA A 88 -14.59 -6.04 -3.20
N LYS A 89 -15.82 -5.91 -2.71
CA LYS A 89 -16.91 -6.87 -2.94
C LYS A 89 -18.01 -6.16 -3.71
N ILE A 90 -18.46 -6.77 -4.79
CA ILE A 90 -19.62 -6.28 -5.56
C ILE A 90 -20.80 -7.17 -5.24
N SER A 91 -21.90 -6.54 -4.84
CA SER A 91 -23.17 -7.14 -4.46
C SER A 91 -24.32 -6.50 -5.25
N PRO A 92 -25.53 -7.08 -5.25
CA PRO A 92 -26.69 -6.47 -5.88
C PRO A 92 -27.04 -5.07 -5.35
N ASP A 93 -26.79 -4.81 -4.07
CA ASP A 93 -27.16 -3.55 -3.40
C ASP A 93 -26.09 -2.45 -3.54
N GLY A 94 -24.83 -2.84 -3.75
CA GLY A 94 -23.74 -1.89 -3.81
C GLY A 94 -22.35 -2.52 -3.90
N ILE A 95 -21.35 -1.69 -3.67
CA ILE A 95 -19.95 -2.08 -3.59
C ILE A 95 -19.41 -1.83 -2.18
N VAL A 96 -18.76 -2.84 -1.61
CA VAL A 96 -18.04 -2.74 -0.34
C VAL A 96 -16.56 -2.58 -0.65
N LEU A 97 -15.94 -1.53 -0.13
CA LEU A 97 -14.53 -1.22 -0.34
C LEU A 97 -13.78 -1.42 0.96
N ASN A 98 -12.74 -2.25 0.93
CA ASN A 98 -11.79 -2.42 2.02
C ASN A 98 -10.72 -1.34 1.92
N TYR A 99 -10.64 -0.48 2.93
CA TYR A 99 -9.57 0.53 3.00
C TYR A 99 -8.28 -0.04 3.61
N ARG A 100 -8.32 -1.23 4.21
CA ARG A 100 -7.15 -1.88 4.80
C ARG A 100 -6.48 -2.80 3.78
N SER A 101 -5.20 -2.56 3.53
CA SER A 101 -4.38 -3.51 2.74
C SER A 101 -4.17 -4.81 3.51
N TYR A 102 -4.03 -5.93 2.80
CA TYR A 102 -3.68 -7.24 3.39
C TYR A 102 -2.34 -7.20 4.17
N LEU A 103 -1.53 -6.17 3.97
CA LEU A 103 -0.29 -5.94 4.73
C LEU A 103 -0.55 -5.47 6.17
N HIS A 104 -1.76 -5.00 6.48
CA HIS A 104 -2.17 -4.49 7.80
C HIS A 104 -3.09 -5.46 8.55
N ASN A 105 -2.89 -6.76 8.36
CA ASN A 105 -3.73 -7.82 8.94
C ASN A 105 -3.64 -7.96 10.48
N ASP A 106 -2.70 -7.25 11.09
CA ASP A 106 -2.38 -7.20 12.51
C ASP A 106 -3.25 -6.21 13.31
N LEU A 107 -3.93 -5.27 12.63
CA LEU A 107 -4.79 -4.30 13.29
C LEU A 107 -6.06 -4.96 13.90
N PRO A 108 -6.64 -4.38 14.96
CA PRO A 108 -7.81 -4.93 15.66
C PRO A 108 -9.00 -5.20 14.72
N PRO A 109 -9.76 -6.29 14.97
CA PRO A 109 -10.90 -6.68 14.13
C PRO A 109 -12.16 -5.84 14.36
N ASP A 110 -12.26 -5.19 15.52
CA ASP A 110 -13.45 -4.40 15.92
C ASP A 110 -13.50 -3.05 15.21
N ASP A 111 -12.37 -2.60 14.70
CA ASP A 111 -12.31 -1.38 13.92
C ASP A 111 -13.10 -1.54 12.63
N PRO A 112 -13.81 -0.49 12.18
CA PRO A 112 -14.37 -0.52 10.85
C PRO A 112 -13.18 -0.71 9.91
N THR A 113 -13.28 -1.64 8.94
CA THR A 113 -12.24 -1.87 7.91
C THR A 113 -12.76 -1.66 6.50
N ALA A 114 -14.07 -1.53 6.34
CA ALA A 114 -14.69 -1.37 5.06
C ALA A 114 -15.84 -0.36 5.07
N MET A 115 -16.13 0.16 3.88
CA MET A 115 -17.25 1.05 3.64
C MET A 115 -18.12 0.46 2.53
N GLN A 116 -19.42 0.36 2.79
CA GLN A 116 -20.41 0.00 1.79
C GLN A 116 -20.97 1.26 1.13
N LEU A 117 -20.86 1.31 -0.19
CA LEU A 117 -21.46 2.31 -1.06
C LEU A 117 -22.64 1.67 -1.77
N LEU A 118 -23.84 2.22 -1.59
CA LEU A 118 -25.01 1.80 -2.36
C LEU A 118 -24.87 2.28 -3.80
N TRP A 119 -25.48 1.58 -4.75
CA TRP A 119 -25.44 2.04 -6.15
C TRP A 119 -26.04 3.44 -6.33
N SER A 120 -27.04 3.80 -5.50
CA SER A 120 -27.63 5.16 -5.47
C SER A 120 -26.66 6.24 -4.99
N ASP A 121 -25.62 5.88 -4.23
CA ASP A 121 -24.61 6.82 -3.73
C ASP A 121 -23.53 7.10 -4.81
N ILE A 122 -23.52 6.35 -5.91
CA ILE A 122 -22.47 6.40 -6.95
C ILE A 122 -23.06 6.98 -8.24
N LYS A 123 -22.56 8.15 -8.65
CA LYS A 123 -22.97 8.81 -9.89
C LYS A 123 -22.37 8.14 -11.12
N GLU A 124 -21.07 7.84 -11.06
CA GLU A 124 -20.33 7.25 -12.17
C GLU A 124 -19.02 6.61 -11.67
N ALA A 125 -18.49 5.69 -12.47
CA ALA A 125 -17.20 5.05 -12.25
C ALA A 125 -16.25 5.28 -13.41
N HIS A 126 -14.96 5.37 -13.09
CA HIS A 126 -13.85 5.54 -14.01
C HIS A 126 -12.80 4.48 -13.73
N ILE A 127 -12.37 3.75 -14.74
CA ILE A 127 -11.23 2.84 -14.63
C ILE A 127 -10.01 3.53 -15.27
N GLN A 128 -9.07 3.97 -14.45
CA GLN A 128 -7.95 4.79 -14.90
C GLN A 128 -6.65 3.99 -14.91
N LEU A 129 -5.90 4.10 -16.01
CA LEU A 129 -4.52 3.64 -16.06
C LEU A 129 -3.60 4.82 -15.81
N GLU A 130 -2.74 4.70 -14.81
CA GLU A 130 -1.66 5.64 -14.58
C GLU A 130 -0.31 5.01 -14.91
N LEU A 131 0.46 5.71 -15.74
CA LEU A 131 1.84 5.37 -16.04
C LEU A 131 2.73 6.33 -15.26
N HIS A 132 3.49 5.80 -14.30
CA HIS A 132 4.45 6.55 -13.51
C HIS A 132 5.85 6.20 -13.97
N THR A 133 6.59 7.15 -14.54
CA THR A 133 8.01 6.94 -14.83
C THR A 133 8.81 7.31 -13.59
N THR A 134 9.52 6.35 -13.03
CA THR A 134 10.39 6.53 -11.87
C THR A 134 11.83 6.27 -12.30
N THR A 135 12.71 7.26 -12.13
CA THR A 135 14.15 7.01 -12.12
C THR A 135 14.50 6.41 -10.76
N ASP A 136 14.85 5.13 -10.75
CA ASP A 136 15.52 4.52 -9.60
C ASP A 136 17.03 4.46 -9.87
N THR A 137 17.82 4.02 -8.89
CA THR A 137 19.28 3.84 -9.07
C THR A 137 19.65 2.96 -10.27
N ASP A 138 18.71 2.10 -10.69
CA ASP A 138 18.91 1.09 -11.73
C ASP A 138 18.41 1.56 -13.11
N GLY A 139 17.97 2.83 -13.23
CA GLY A 139 17.52 3.44 -14.49
C GLY A 139 16.06 3.88 -14.50
N GLU A 140 15.56 4.24 -15.68
CA GLU A 140 14.16 4.63 -15.89
C GLU A 140 13.25 3.40 -15.93
N GLY A 141 12.38 3.28 -14.93
CA GLY A 141 11.33 2.27 -14.88
C GLY A 141 9.95 2.91 -15.05
N THR A 142 9.10 2.33 -15.91
CA THR A 142 7.68 2.73 -15.98
C THR A 142 6.82 1.79 -15.14
N ILE A 143 6.25 2.30 -14.05
CA ILE A 143 5.29 1.59 -13.21
C ILE A 143 3.88 1.85 -13.73
N ARG A 144 3.14 0.78 -14.03
CA ARG A 144 1.73 0.85 -14.44
C ARG A 144 0.83 0.59 -13.24
N ARG A 145 -0.10 1.49 -12.94
CA ARG A 145 -1.07 1.34 -11.86
C ARG A 145 -2.49 1.52 -12.37
N TRP A 146 -3.40 0.67 -11.93
CA TRP A 146 -4.82 0.77 -12.27
C TRP A 146 -5.59 1.31 -11.08
N PHE A 147 -6.51 2.23 -11.33
CA PHE A 147 -7.35 2.81 -10.31
C PHE A 147 -8.82 2.70 -10.70
N LEU A 148 -9.68 2.41 -9.73
CA LEU A 148 -11.10 2.65 -9.79
C LEU A 148 -11.38 3.99 -9.12
N ALA A 149 -11.92 4.94 -9.86
CA ALA A 149 -12.39 6.20 -9.33
C ALA A 149 -13.92 6.25 -9.39
N LEU A 150 -14.55 6.42 -8.25
CA LEU A 150 -16.00 6.55 -8.09
C LEU A 150 -16.33 8.00 -7.79
N THR A 151 -17.17 8.62 -8.60
CA THR A 151 -17.75 9.94 -8.31
C THR A 151 -19.03 9.71 -7.53
N LEU A 152 -19.11 10.26 -6.32
CA LEU A 152 -20.23 10.07 -5.41
C LEU A 152 -21.32 11.13 -5.66
N ALA A 153 -22.57 10.80 -5.39
CA ALA A 153 -23.67 11.77 -5.49
C ALA A 153 -23.59 12.79 -4.33
N GLN A 154 -23.69 14.09 -4.64
CA GLN A 154 -23.56 15.21 -3.68
C GLN A 154 -24.53 15.15 -2.49
N ASN A 155 -25.68 14.46 -2.65
CA ASN A 155 -26.68 14.32 -1.59
C ASN A 155 -26.33 13.27 -0.52
N SER A 156 -25.17 12.65 -0.60
CA SER A 156 -24.76 11.69 0.42
C SER A 156 -24.23 12.45 1.64
N SER A 157 -25.12 12.68 2.63
CA SER A 157 -24.81 13.20 3.98
C SER A 157 -23.68 12.44 4.71
N ASN A 158 -23.19 11.35 4.11
CA ASN A 158 -22.16 10.46 4.64
C ASN A 158 -20.75 10.69 4.05
N ILE A 159 -20.54 11.55 3.05
CA ILE A 159 -19.19 11.78 2.46
C ILE A 159 -18.22 12.27 3.52
N GLU A 160 -18.60 13.24 4.33
CA GLU A 160 -17.72 13.81 5.37
C GLU A 160 -17.39 12.78 6.44
N SER A 161 -18.36 11.95 6.85
CA SER A 161 -18.11 10.82 7.75
C SER A 161 -17.14 9.81 7.13
N ALA A 162 -17.26 9.54 5.84
CA ALA A 162 -16.35 8.66 5.09
C ALA A 162 -14.95 9.22 4.98
N LYS A 163 -14.79 10.51 4.64
CA LYS A 163 -13.51 11.20 4.64
C LYS A 163 -12.85 11.11 6.02
N ARG A 164 -13.56 11.41 7.10
CA ARG A 164 -13.03 11.32 8.47
C ARG A 164 -12.60 9.92 8.86
N ALA A 165 -13.42 8.90 8.59
CA ALA A 165 -13.08 7.51 8.89
C ALA A 165 -11.84 7.04 8.10
N LEU A 166 -11.78 7.42 6.83
CA LEU A 166 -10.71 7.05 5.92
C LEU A 166 -9.43 7.83 6.25
N GLU A 167 -9.52 9.11 6.61
CA GLU A 167 -8.42 9.89 7.16
C GLU A 167 -7.89 9.34 8.47
N PHE A 168 -8.78 8.89 9.37
CA PHE A 168 -8.39 8.28 10.63
C PHE A 168 -7.57 7.01 10.38
N GLU A 169 -8.05 6.10 9.54
CA GLU A 169 -7.28 4.91 9.16
C GLU A 169 -5.98 5.32 8.42
N ASN A 170 -6.06 6.35 7.58
CA ASN A 170 -4.91 6.96 6.91
C ASN A 170 -4.02 7.82 7.83
N LYS A 171 -4.30 7.98 9.11
CA LYS A 171 -3.36 8.59 10.06
C LYS A 171 -2.86 7.55 11.05
N ARG A 172 -3.54 6.41 11.10
CA ARG A 172 -3.19 5.31 11.98
C ARG A 172 -1.82 4.75 11.64
N LYS A 173 -1.03 4.68 12.70
CA LYS A 173 0.24 3.97 12.70
C LYS A 173 -0.03 2.53 13.14
N PRO A 174 0.54 1.53 12.47
CA PRO A 174 0.42 0.13 12.87
C PRO A 174 1.03 -0.11 14.26
N ASP A 175 0.51 -1.07 15.01
CA ASP A 175 0.80 -1.25 16.45
C ASP A 175 2.30 -1.44 16.79
N TYR A 176 3.12 -1.91 15.84
CA TYR A 176 4.57 -1.99 16.06
C TYR A 176 5.24 -0.61 16.20
N THR A 177 4.53 0.50 15.91
CA THR A 177 5.02 1.83 16.29
C THR A 177 5.15 1.98 17.78
N LYS A 178 4.46 1.19 18.60
CA LYS A 178 4.73 1.13 20.03
C LYS A 178 6.21 0.84 20.32
N LEU A 179 6.85 -0.06 19.56
CA LEU A 179 8.30 -0.30 19.70
C LEU A 179 9.14 0.90 19.27
N ALA A 180 8.72 1.62 18.23
CA ALA A 180 9.39 2.84 17.76
C ALA A 180 9.23 3.98 18.77
N ASP A 181 8.04 4.16 19.32
CA ASP A 181 7.67 5.14 20.33
C ASP A 181 8.39 4.83 21.64
N LEU A 182 8.48 3.56 22.07
CA LEU A 182 9.29 3.16 23.22
C LEU A 182 10.78 3.42 23.00
N LYS A 183 11.30 3.19 21.79
CA LYS A 183 12.69 3.55 21.44
C LYS A 183 12.91 5.06 21.45
N HIS A 184 11.95 5.83 20.95
CA HIS A 184 11.99 7.29 21.00
C HIS A 184 11.93 7.79 22.44
N LYS A 185 11.02 7.24 23.26
CA LYS A 185 10.93 7.50 24.70
C LYS A 185 12.24 7.17 25.42
N LEU A 186 12.86 6.03 25.11
CA LEU A 186 14.17 5.66 25.63
C LEU A 186 15.26 6.66 25.22
N PHE A 187 15.21 7.15 23.99
CA PHE A 187 16.15 8.15 23.49
C PHE A 187 15.97 9.49 24.21
N THR A 188 14.74 9.99 24.33
CA THR A 188 14.41 11.23 25.04
C THR A 188 14.78 11.14 26.53
N ALA A 189 14.41 10.06 27.21
CA ALA A 189 14.79 9.83 28.61
C ALA A 189 16.31 9.84 28.83
N ARG A 190 17.09 9.30 27.88
CA ARG A 190 18.56 9.36 27.94
C ARG A 190 19.09 10.77 27.70
N LYS A 191 18.52 11.49 26.74
CA LYS A 191 18.89 12.88 26.42
C LYS A 191 18.66 13.79 27.63
N ASP A 192 17.55 13.58 28.33
CA ASP A 192 17.14 14.37 29.49
C ASP A 192 17.78 13.88 30.81
N ARG A 193 18.66 12.86 30.74
CA ARG A 193 19.36 12.25 31.89
C ARG A 193 18.41 11.72 32.97
N ALA A 194 17.31 11.10 32.55
CA ALA A 194 16.37 10.44 33.44
C ALA A 194 17.05 9.37 34.34
N GLY A 195 16.42 9.07 35.47
CA GLY A 195 16.94 8.10 36.44
C GLY A 195 17.12 6.69 35.85
N SER A 196 18.09 5.94 36.38
CA SER A 196 18.40 4.59 35.87
C SER A 196 17.22 3.61 35.95
N SER A 197 16.34 3.78 36.94
CA SER A 197 15.11 2.98 37.11
C SER A 197 14.12 3.19 35.96
N GLU A 198 13.90 4.45 35.54
CA GLU A 198 13.03 4.79 34.42
C GLU A 198 13.57 4.20 33.12
N ILE A 199 14.86 4.38 32.85
CA ILE A 199 15.53 3.82 31.68
C ILE A 199 15.40 2.28 31.64
N LEU A 200 15.53 1.61 32.80
CA LEU A 200 15.37 0.17 32.91
C LEU A 200 13.93 -0.27 32.63
N SER A 201 12.93 0.46 33.12
CA SER A 201 11.52 0.18 32.85
C SER A 201 11.21 0.22 31.34
N ILE A 202 11.67 1.26 30.63
CA ILE A 202 11.46 1.42 29.19
C ILE A 202 12.19 0.30 28.42
N LYS A 203 13.39 -0.09 28.85
CA LYS A 203 14.11 -1.23 28.25
C LYS A 203 13.36 -2.55 28.41
N ASN A 204 12.79 -2.79 29.59
CA ASN A 204 12.00 -4.00 29.86
C ASN A 204 10.73 -4.02 29.01
N GLU A 205 10.03 -2.89 28.87
CA GLU A 205 8.90 -2.75 27.96
C GLU A 205 9.29 -3.05 26.50
N ILE A 206 10.42 -2.50 26.03
CA ILE A 206 10.96 -2.79 24.69
C ILE A 206 11.25 -4.29 24.52
N ALA A 207 11.84 -4.95 25.52
CA ALA A 207 12.16 -6.37 25.46
C ALA A 207 10.89 -7.23 25.40
N LEU A 208 9.89 -6.89 26.22
CA LEU A 208 8.59 -7.55 26.25
C LEU A 208 7.83 -7.36 24.94
N GLU A 209 7.85 -6.15 24.37
CA GLU A 209 7.24 -5.85 23.08
C GLU A 209 7.93 -6.59 21.92
N LYS A 210 9.27 -6.69 21.94
CA LYS A 210 10.02 -7.52 20.98
C LYS A 210 9.69 -9.01 21.11
N LYS A 211 9.45 -9.50 22.33
CA LYS A 211 9.08 -10.90 22.59
C LYS A 211 7.66 -11.20 22.10
N ARG A 212 6.74 -10.23 22.22
CA ARG A 212 5.38 -10.31 21.67
C ARG A 212 5.38 -10.30 20.15
N ASN A 213 6.26 -9.49 19.55
CA ASN A 213 6.32 -9.26 18.11
C ASN A 213 7.69 -9.64 17.49
N PRO A 214 8.10 -10.93 17.55
CA PRO A 214 9.41 -11.35 17.05
C PRO A 214 9.48 -11.24 15.52
N GLY A 215 10.52 -10.55 15.02
CA GLY A 215 10.86 -10.54 13.58
C GLY A 215 10.15 -9.49 12.72
N VAL A 216 9.35 -8.58 13.30
CA VAL A 216 8.72 -7.47 12.55
C VAL A 216 9.73 -6.34 12.32
N ARG A 217 10.66 -6.52 11.36
CA ARG A 217 11.43 -5.41 10.77
C ARG A 217 10.77 -5.01 9.46
N ILE A 218 9.64 -4.30 9.54
CA ILE A 218 9.01 -3.77 8.33
C ILE A 218 9.56 -2.37 8.10
N LYS A 219 10.61 -2.28 7.27
CA LYS A 219 11.08 -1.01 6.69
C LYS A 219 10.27 -0.58 5.45
N GLY A 220 9.18 -1.30 5.13
CA GLY A 220 8.41 -1.14 3.90
C GLY A 220 7.28 -0.12 4.01
N ARG A 221 7.09 0.62 2.92
CA ARG A 221 6.05 1.63 2.61
C ARG A 221 4.71 1.37 3.33
N PHE A 222 4.49 2.02 4.48
CA PHE A 222 3.19 2.10 5.18
C PHE A 222 2.17 2.99 4.46
N SER A 223 2.38 3.27 3.17
CA SER A 223 1.51 4.12 2.36
C SER A 223 0.64 3.33 1.40
N ALA A 224 0.64 2.00 1.47
CA ALA A 224 -0.24 1.16 0.63
C ALA A 224 -1.68 1.23 1.17
N ARG A 225 -2.30 2.40 1.04
CA ARG A 225 -3.70 2.65 1.33
C ARG A 225 -4.45 2.54 0.02
N PRO A 226 -5.14 1.42 -0.19
CA PRO A 226 -5.77 1.17 -1.47
C PRO A 226 -6.83 2.23 -1.77
N VAL A 227 -7.48 2.84 -0.77
CA VAL A 227 -8.56 3.81 -0.97
C VAL A 227 -8.16 5.19 -0.44
N VAL A 228 -8.43 6.24 -1.21
CA VAL A 228 -8.17 7.66 -0.87
C VAL A 228 -9.26 8.53 -1.50
N PHE A 229 -9.68 9.62 -0.83
CA PHE A 229 -10.51 10.65 -1.46
C PHE A 229 -9.64 11.62 -2.27
N THR A 230 -10.06 11.94 -3.49
CA THR A 230 -9.40 12.91 -4.36
C THR A 230 -10.38 14.05 -4.66
N GLY A 231 -10.26 15.19 -3.98
CA GLY A 231 -11.25 16.27 -4.08
C GLY A 231 -12.46 16.06 -3.17
N GLU A 232 -13.60 16.65 -3.52
CA GLU A 232 -14.77 16.71 -2.63
C GLU A 232 -15.61 15.44 -2.62
N ASP A 233 -15.84 14.81 -3.76
CA ASP A 233 -16.84 13.76 -3.96
C ASP A 233 -16.27 12.50 -4.63
N ARG A 234 -14.97 12.47 -4.95
CA ARG A 234 -14.38 11.38 -5.72
C ARG A 234 -13.56 10.46 -4.83
N LEU A 235 -13.99 9.21 -4.76
CA LEU A 235 -13.29 8.14 -4.07
C LEU A 235 -12.41 7.38 -5.07
N ARG A 236 -11.14 7.20 -4.74
CA ARG A 236 -10.16 6.54 -5.61
C ARG A 236 -9.61 5.31 -4.94
N MET A 237 -9.59 4.18 -5.66
CA MET A 237 -9.08 2.92 -5.20
C MET A 237 -8.00 2.35 -6.13
N GLU A 238 -6.83 1.96 -5.62
CA GLU A 238 -5.82 1.21 -6.37
C GLU A 238 -6.24 -0.25 -6.58
N LEU A 239 -6.23 -0.70 -7.83
CA LEU A 239 -6.61 -2.04 -8.29
C LEU A 239 -5.51 -2.68 -9.14
N THR A 240 -4.25 -2.42 -8.81
CA THR A 240 -3.11 -3.00 -9.50
C THR A 240 -3.04 -4.51 -9.19
N HIS A 241 -2.94 -5.34 -10.23
CA HIS A 241 -2.88 -6.81 -10.13
C HIS A 241 -4.07 -7.46 -9.41
N ILE A 242 -5.31 -7.10 -9.72
CA ILE A 242 -6.50 -7.74 -9.10
C ILE A 242 -6.94 -9.05 -9.74
N THR A 243 -7.60 -9.91 -8.96
CA THR A 243 -8.31 -11.12 -9.39
C THR A 243 -9.70 -11.18 -8.73
N PRO A 244 -10.81 -11.32 -9.48
CA PRO A 244 -10.92 -11.36 -10.94
C PRO A 244 -10.32 -10.14 -11.63
N ASN A 245 -10.04 -10.25 -12.93
CA ASN A 245 -9.37 -9.18 -13.67
C ASN A 245 -10.26 -7.93 -13.81
N LYS A 246 -9.65 -6.80 -14.15
CA LYS A 246 -10.34 -5.51 -14.35
C LYS A 246 -11.43 -5.53 -15.44
N LYS A 247 -11.37 -6.43 -16.43
CA LYS A 247 -12.43 -6.55 -17.45
C LYS A 247 -13.71 -7.06 -16.80
N LYS A 248 -13.59 -8.05 -15.90
CA LYS A 248 -14.74 -8.55 -15.13
C LYS A 248 -15.28 -7.48 -14.19
N LEU A 249 -14.40 -6.70 -13.54
CA LEU A 249 -14.81 -5.54 -12.75
C LEU A 249 -15.63 -4.55 -13.59
N ARG A 250 -15.10 -4.15 -14.74
CA ARG A 250 -15.78 -3.23 -15.67
C ARG A 250 -17.16 -3.75 -16.06
N GLN A 251 -17.25 -5.01 -16.49
CA GLN A 251 -18.52 -5.66 -16.84
C GLN A 251 -19.54 -5.59 -15.70
N LEU A 252 -19.13 -5.88 -14.46
CA LEU A 252 -20.04 -5.84 -13.31
C LEU A 252 -20.47 -4.42 -12.95
N LEU A 253 -19.59 -3.42 -13.12
CA LEU A 253 -19.93 -2.02 -12.89
C LEU A 253 -20.88 -1.49 -13.97
N GLU A 254 -20.64 -1.79 -15.24
CA GLU A 254 -21.48 -1.37 -16.38
C GLU A 254 -22.92 -1.87 -16.28
N GLN A 255 -23.15 -2.99 -15.59
CA GLN A 255 -24.49 -3.52 -15.32
C GLN A 255 -25.28 -2.70 -14.28
N ARG A 256 -24.61 -1.85 -13.49
CA ARG A 256 -25.20 -1.21 -12.30
C ARG A 256 -25.13 0.31 -12.34
N ILE A 257 -24.05 0.86 -12.90
CA ILE A 257 -23.76 2.30 -12.92
C ILE A 257 -23.13 2.70 -14.25
N LYS A 258 -23.17 4.00 -14.55
CA LYS A 258 -22.46 4.56 -15.70
C LYS A 258 -20.95 4.42 -15.51
N VAL A 259 -20.30 3.67 -16.38
CA VAL A 259 -18.83 3.58 -16.45
C VAL A 259 -18.37 4.46 -17.61
N ILE A 260 -17.54 5.45 -17.30
CA ILE A 260 -16.88 6.29 -18.31
C ILE A 260 -15.63 5.55 -18.80
N ASP A 261 -15.32 5.73 -20.09
CA ASP A 261 -14.20 5.08 -20.74
C ASP A 261 -12.86 5.26 -20.03
N ASP A 262 -11.99 4.27 -20.26
CA ASP A 262 -10.69 4.18 -19.62
C ASP A 262 -9.83 5.41 -19.97
N ASP A 263 -9.61 6.29 -18.99
CA ASP A 263 -8.67 7.40 -19.12
C ASP A 263 -7.24 6.90 -18.85
N LYS A 264 -6.35 7.11 -19.82
CA LYS A 264 -4.92 6.79 -19.70
C LYS A 264 -4.19 8.07 -19.35
N LYS A 265 -3.83 8.23 -18.08
CA LYS A 265 -3.02 9.35 -17.61
C LYS A 265 -1.55 8.94 -17.53
N ARG A 266 -0.69 9.68 -18.22
CA ARG A 266 0.76 9.50 -18.14
C ARG A 266 1.35 10.57 -17.22
N PHE A 267 1.91 10.13 -16.10
CA PHE A 267 2.61 10.96 -15.12
C PHE A 267 4.11 10.76 -15.31
N ASP A 268 4.69 11.51 -16.24
CA ASP A 268 6.15 11.61 -16.37
C ASP A 268 6.64 12.77 -15.51
N ILE A 269 7.01 12.45 -14.27
CA ILE A 269 7.65 13.39 -13.33
C ILE A 269 9.06 13.78 -13.83
N GLU A 270 9.63 12.95 -14.71
CA GLU A 270 11.03 13.05 -15.12
C GLU A 270 11.26 13.91 -16.37
N LEU A 271 10.24 14.16 -17.19
CA LEU A 271 10.42 14.95 -18.41
C LEU A 271 10.53 16.44 -18.09
N PRO A 272 11.40 17.21 -18.79
CA PRO A 272 11.34 18.66 -18.72
C PRO A 272 9.93 19.11 -19.07
N MET A 273 9.37 19.96 -18.22
CA MET A 273 8.00 20.44 -18.35
C MET A 273 7.96 21.96 -18.19
N ASN A 274 7.05 22.61 -18.90
CA ASN A 274 6.80 24.03 -18.73
C ASN A 274 6.18 24.31 -17.35
N GLU A 275 6.19 25.57 -16.93
CA GLU A 275 5.68 25.96 -15.60
C GLU A 275 4.20 25.66 -15.42
N GLU A 276 3.40 25.76 -16.49
CA GLU A 276 1.98 25.42 -16.48
C GLU A 276 1.72 23.93 -16.19
N LYS A 277 2.42 23.03 -16.90
CA LYS A 277 2.31 21.58 -16.69
C LYS A 277 2.88 21.19 -15.33
N PHE A 278 3.96 21.84 -14.87
CA PHE A 278 4.50 21.67 -13.53
C PHE A 278 3.46 22.02 -12.46
N ASN A 279 2.84 23.20 -12.53
CA ASN A 279 1.85 23.65 -11.55
C ASN A 279 0.60 22.76 -11.58
N SER A 280 0.13 22.37 -12.77
CA SER A 280 -0.99 21.44 -12.94
C SER A 280 -0.68 20.07 -12.32
N LEU A 281 0.49 19.49 -12.61
CA LEU A 281 0.88 18.18 -12.08
C LEU A 281 1.12 18.25 -10.57
N LEU A 282 1.70 19.33 -10.06
CA LEU A 282 1.89 19.56 -8.63
C LEU A 282 0.54 19.66 -7.90
N ALA A 283 -0.43 20.41 -8.44
CA ALA A 283 -1.78 20.49 -7.89
C ALA A 283 -2.49 19.13 -7.90
N VAL A 284 -2.31 18.35 -8.97
CA VAL A 284 -2.83 16.98 -9.04
C VAL A 284 -2.20 16.09 -7.97
N LEU A 285 -0.88 16.14 -7.75
CA LEU A 285 -0.22 15.34 -6.72
C LEU A 285 -0.65 15.74 -5.30
N ILE A 286 -0.79 17.04 -5.03
CA ILE A 286 -1.22 17.54 -3.72
C ILE A 286 -2.68 17.17 -3.43
N SER A 287 -3.59 17.36 -4.40
CA SER A 287 -5.01 16.97 -4.26
C SER A 287 -5.23 15.46 -4.07
N ARG A 288 -4.22 14.64 -4.41
CA ARG A 288 -4.20 13.18 -4.21
C ARG A 288 -3.46 12.75 -2.94
N ASP A 289 -2.98 13.70 -2.13
CA ASP A 289 -2.11 13.47 -0.97
C ASP A 289 -0.83 12.67 -1.31
N GLU A 290 -0.35 12.77 -2.56
CA GLU A 290 0.88 12.13 -3.05
C GLU A 290 2.12 13.00 -2.73
N ILE A 291 2.30 13.37 -1.46
CA ILE A 291 3.29 14.36 -1.00
C ILE A 291 4.73 13.99 -1.41
N ILE A 292 5.11 12.72 -1.36
CA ILE A 292 6.45 12.27 -1.76
C ILE A 292 6.68 12.52 -3.26
N GLY A 293 5.66 12.28 -4.09
CA GLY A 293 5.72 12.57 -5.51
C GLY A 293 5.86 14.08 -5.76
N ALA A 294 5.06 14.89 -5.05
CA ALA A 294 5.13 16.35 -5.14
C ALA A 294 6.51 16.89 -4.75
N VAL A 295 7.08 16.41 -3.64
CA VAL A 295 8.44 16.79 -3.19
C VAL A 295 9.50 16.38 -4.21
N LYS A 296 9.39 15.18 -4.79
CA LYS A 296 10.30 14.73 -5.86
C LYS A 296 10.20 15.63 -7.10
N LEU A 297 8.98 15.94 -7.54
CA LEU A 297 8.72 16.82 -8.67
C LEU A 297 9.33 18.20 -8.46
N VAL A 298 9.07 18.83 -7.31
CA VAL A 298 9.60 20.15 -6.94
C VAL A 298 11.13 20.14 -6.88
N LYS A 299 11.71 19.14 -6.20
CA LYS A 299 13.17 18.96 -6.13
C LYS A 299 13.79 18.87 -7.53
N LYS A 300 13.21 18.05 -8.41
CA LYS A 300 13.76 17.84 -9.76
C LYS A 300 13.62 19.09 -10.63
N HIS A 301 12.45 19.72 -10.62
CA HIS A 301 12.14 20.84 -11.52
C HIS A 301 12.74 22.17 -11.07
N LYS A 302 12.72 22.46 -9.76
CA LYS A 302 13.20 23.73 -9.19
C LYS A 302 14.62 23.63 -8.61
N GLY A 303 15.24 22.45 -8.60
CA GLY A 303 16.60 22.25 -8.07
C GLY A 303 16.75 22.40 -6.55
N LEU A 304 15.63 22.34 -5.80
CA LEU A 304 15.61 22.57 -4.35
C LEU A 304 16.12 21.36 -3.57
N SER A 305 16.63 21.59 -2.35
CA SER A 305 16.92 20.49 -1.41
C SER A 305 15.63 19.77 -1.00
N THR A 306 15.74 18.55 -0.46
CA THR A 306 14.57 17.78 -0.01
C THR A 306 13.77 18.50 1.08
N THR A 307 14.44 19.23 1.97
CA THR A 307 13.78 20.02 3.03
C THR A 307 13.03 21.21 2.45
N GLU A 308 13.66 21.98 1.56
CA GLU A 308 13.04 23.14 0.90
C GLU A 308 11.88 22.73 0.01
N ALA A 309 12.04 21.65 -0.78
CA ALA A 309 10.96 21.11 -1.60
C ALA A 309 9.77 20.67 -0.75
N LYS A 310 10.00 20.09 0.43
CA LYS A 310 8.92 19.74 1.36
C LYS A 310 8.22 20.99 1.89
N LEU A 311 8.96 21.97 2.39
CA LEU A 311 8.38 23.23 2.88
C LEU A 311 7.57 23.95 1.78
N PHE A 312 8.04 23.89 0.53
CA PHE A 312 7.33 24.45 -0.62
C PHE A 312 5.99 23.74 -0.86
N VAL A 313 5.96 22.40 -0.84
CA VAL A 313 4.74 21.60 -0.99
C VAL A 313 3.77 21.83 0.16
N ASP A 314 4.27 21.85 1.39
CA ASP A 314 3.47 22.08 2.60
C ASP A 314 2.81 23.46 2.55
N LYS A 315 3.53 24.50 2.13
CA LYS A 315 3.00 25.86 1.95
C LYS A 315 1.87 25.91 0.93
N ILE A 316 2.00 25.24 -0.22
CA ILE A 316 0.94 25.21 -1.24
C ILE A 316 -0.30 24.48 -0.71
N ARG A 317 -0.10 23.39 0.02
CA ARG A 317 -1.17 22.62 0.64
C ARG A 317 -1.95 23.45 1.67
N GLU A 318 -1.25 24.21 2.50
CA GLU A 318 -1.87 25.13 3.48
C GLU A 318 -2.72 26.20 2.77
N THR A 319 -2.19 26.82 1.72
CA THR A 319 -2.93 27.82 0.92
C THR A 319 -4.20 27.22 0.31
N GLN A 320 -4.14 26.01 -0.25
CA GLN A 320 -5.32 25.35 -0.83
C GLN A 320 -6.37 25.01 0.22
N THR A 321 -5.97 24.70 1.44
CA THR A 321 -6.89 24.38 2.54
C THR A 321 -7.59 25.64 3.06
N SER A 322 -6.93 26.82 2.98
CA SER A 322 -7.49 28.10 3.46
C SER A 322 -8.53 28.75 2.55
N VAL A 323 -8.65 28.28 1.30
CA VAL A 323 -9.58 28.84 0.29
C VAL A 323 -10.93 28.11 0.29
N ILE A 324 -11.06 27.03 1.07
CA ILE A 324 -12.26 26.20 1.22
C ILE A 324 -12.96 26.58 2.52
#